data_AF-A0A087U1S4-F1
#
_entry.id   AF-A0A087U1S4-F1
#
_cell.length_a   1.000
_cell.length_b   1.000
_cell.length_c   1.000
_cell.angle_alpha   90.00
_cell.angle_beta   90.00
_cell.angle_gamma   90.00
#
_symmetry.space_group_name_H-M   'P 1'
#
loop_
_entity.id
_entity.type
_entity.pdbx_description
1 polymer ?
#
loop_
_entity_poly.entity_id
_entity_poly.type
_entity_poly.pdbx_seq_one_letter_code
_entity_poly.pdbx_strand_id
1 'polypeptide(L)' 'GPCGPCTEIHYDFLSSGSESAAQRINSGRSDLIEIWNLVFIQYNRLQDGMLKALSSLNVDTGMGFERLTAVIQGTMSNY' A
#
# COMPACT_ATOMS: atom_id res chain seq x y z
N GLY A 1 -8.78 -4.16 -17.01
CA GLY A 1 -7.31 -4.11 -16.91
C GLY A 1 -6.82 -5.11 -15.87
N PRO A 2 -5.52 -5.45 -15.88
CA PRO A 2 -4.93 -6.36 -14.89
C PRO A 2 -5.16 -5.90 -13.45
N CYS A 3 -5.48 -6.83 -12.56
CA CYS A 3 -5.70 -6.58 -11.14
C CYS A 3 -5.54 -7.87 -10.31
N GLY A 4 -5.58 -7.72 -8.99
CA GLY A 4 -5.51 -8.84 -8.05
C GLY A 4 -5.56 -8.38 -6.60
N PRO A 5 -5.57 -9.33 -5.64
CA PRO A 5 -5.36 -9.01 -4.25
C PRO A 5 -3.97 -8.40 -4.03
N CYS A 6 -3.81 -7.68 -2.92
CA CYS A 6 -2.54 -7.04 -2.59
C CYS A 6 -2.19 -7.16 -1.11
N THR A 7 -0.93 -6.90 -0.81
CA THR A 7 -0.41 -6.67 0.54
C THR A 7 0.29 -5.34 0.56
N GLU A 8 -0.01 -4.53 1.57
CA GLU A 8 0.58 -3.21 1.77
C GLU A 8 1.51 -3.21 2.99
N ILE A 9 2.59 -2.45 2.90
CA ILE A 9 3.53 -2.17 3.99
C ILE A 9 3.31 -0.74 4.45
N HIS A 10 3.04 -0.58 5.74
CA HIS A 10 2.78 0.71 6.38
C HIS A 10 3.88 1.06 7.39
N TYR A 11 4.15 2.35 7.56
CA TYR A 11 5.12 2.87 8.51
C TYR A 11 4.45 3.80 9.52
N ASP A 12 4.63 3.51 10.81
CA ASP A 12 4.13 4.30 11.92
C ASP A 12 5.21 5.27 12.41
N PHE A 13 4.97 6.57 12.28
CA PHE A 13 5.87 7.59 12.81
C PHE A 13 5.73 7.76 14.32
N LEU A 14 4.63 7.28 14.93
CA LEU A 14 4.47 7.34 16.37
C LEU A 14 5.16 6.14 17.02
N SER A 15 6.13 6.43 17.88
CA SER A 15 6.76 5.40 18.74
C SER A 15 5.91 5.03 19.96
N SER A 16 4.82 5.76 20.21
CA SER A 16 3.97 5.57 21.40
C SER A 16 2.56 6.13 21.16
N GLY A 17 1.54 5.42 21.64
CA GLY A 17 0.14 5.83 21.62
C GLY A 17 -0.73 4.81 22.32
N SER A 18 -1.95 5.20 22.72
CA SER A 18 -2.92 4.27 23.32
C SER A 18 -3.56 3.32 22.30
N GLU A 19 -3.60 3.74 21.04
CA GLU A 19 -4.11 2.96 19.91
C GLU A 19 -2.96 2.23 19.20
N SER A 20 -3.15 0.96 18.89
CA SER A 20 -2.20 0.19 18.11
C SER A 20 -2.17 0.64 16.65
N ALA A 21 -1.04 0.47 15.96
CA ALA A 21 -0.92 0.74 14.52
C ALA A 21 -1.99 -0.01 13.69
N ALA A 22 -2.33 -1.25 14.09
CA ALA A 22 -3.35 -2.06 13.43
C ALA A 22 -4.75 -1.42 13.47
N GLN A 23 -5.07 -0.65 14.51
CA GLN A 23 -6.35 0.07 14.61
C GLN A 23 -6.38 1.35 13.76
N ARG A 24 -5.20 1.90 13.44
CA ARG A 24 -5.07 3.16 12.71
C ARG A 24 -4.76 2.97 11.22
N ILE A 25 -4.39 1.76 10.79
CA ILE A 25 -4.02 1.51 9.39
C ILE A 25 -5.18 1.87 8.44
N ASN A 26 -4.88 2.53 7.33
CA ASN A 26 -5.89 2.99 6.36
C ASN A 26 -7.00 3.92 6.93
N SER A 27 -6.76 4.58 8.06
CA SER A 27 -7.70 5.55 8.66
C SER A 27 -7.57 6.98 8.14
N GLY A 28 -6.69 7.21 7.16
CA GLY A 28 -6.46 8.55 6.59
C GLY A 28 -5.58 9.47 7.45
N ARG A 29 -4.92 8.93 8.47
CA ARG A 29 -3.99 9.70 9.30
C ARG A 29 -2.63 9.85 8.62
N SER A 30 -1.98 11.00 8.84
CA SER A 30 -0.65 11.30 8.28
C SER A 30 0.51 10.71 9.08
N ASP A 31 0.25 10.23 10.29
CA ASP A 31 1.26 9.65 11.20
C ASP A 31 1.46 8.14 11.01
N LEU A 32 0.61 7.49 10.21
CA LEU A 32 0.73 6.09 9.80
C LEU A 32 0.38 5.99 8.32
N ILE A 33 1.39 5.79 7.48
CA ILE A 33 1.25 5.88 6.03
C ILE A 33 1.62 4.58 5.33
N GLU A 34 0.95 4.30 4.22
CA GLU A 34 1.34 3.27 3.26
C GLU A 34 2.64 3.70 2.56
N ILE A 35 3.66 2.84 2.58
CA ILE A 35 4.93 3.09 1.88
C ILE A 35 5.01 2.28 0.59
N TRP A 36 4.53 1.03 0.62
CA TRP A 36 4.72 0.07 -0.48
C TRP A 36 3.52 -0.84 -0.63
N ASN A 37 2.98 -0.94 -1.85
CA ASN A 37 1.95 -1.88 -2.21
C ASN A 37 2.51 -3.00 -3.12
N LEU A 38 2.20 -4.26 -2.79
CA LEU A 38 2.55 -5.46 -3.54
C LEU A 38 1.26 -6.12 -4.05
N VAL A 39 0.99 -5.98 -5.33
CA VAL A 39 -0.19 -6.53 -5.99
C VAL A 39 0.15 -7.88 -6.63
N PHE A 40 -0.61 -8.91 -6.25
CA PHE A 40 -0.53 -10.25 -6.84
C PHE A 40 -1.49 -10.32 -8.02
N ILE A 41 -1.02 -9.90 -9.19
CA ILE A 41 -1.81 -9.80 -10.42
C ILE A 41 -2.25 -11.18 -10.89
N GLN A 42 -3.57 -11.42 -10.86
CA GLN A 42 -4.16 -12.73 -11.17
C GLN A 42 -5.45 -12.64 -12.01
N TYR A 43 -6.02 -11.45 -12.21
CA TYR A 43 -7.22 -11.24 -13.02
C TYR A 43 -7.06 -10.10 -14.03
N ASN A 44 -7.87 -10.13 -15.08
CA ASN A 44 -8.20 -8.97 -15.91
C ASN A 44 -9.66 -8.59 -15.65
N ARG A 45 -9.90 -7.38 -15.14
CA ARG A 45 -11.24 -6.83 -14.96
C ARG A 45 -11.79 -6.35 -16.30
N LEU A 46 -12.93 -6.91 -16.70
CA LEU A 46 -13.66 -6.55 -17.92
C LEU A 46 -14.54 -5.32 -17.69
N GLN A 47 -15.09 -4.74 -18.77
CA GLN A 47 -15.93 -3.53 -18.69
C GLN A 47 -17.24 -3.75 -17.93
N ASP A 48 -17.78 -4.97 -17.98
CA ASP A 48 -18.96 -5.41 -17.23
C ASP A 48 -18.66 -5.70 -15.74
N GLY A 49 -17.40 -5.55 -15.32
CA GLY A 49 -16.94 -5.80 -13.95
C GLY A 49 -16.53 -7.24 -13.67
N MET A 50 -16.71 -8.17 -14.62
CA MET A 50 -16.27 -9.56 -14.44
C MET A 50 -14.75 -9.67 -14.32
N LEU A 51 -14.29 -10.61 -13.49
CA LEU A 51 -12.87 -10.92 -13.29
C LEU A 51 -12.50 -12.18 -14.07
N LYS A 52 -11.72 -12.02 -15.14
CA LYS A 52 -11.20 -13.14 -15.93
C LYS A 52 -9.82 -13.52 -15.42
N ALA A 53 -9.60 -14.78 -15.04
CA ALA A 53 -8.29 -15.27 -14.64
C ALA A 53 -7.24 -15.07 -15.74
N LEU A 54 -6.03 -14.65 -15.34
CA LEU A 54 -4.88 -14.55 -16.24
C LEU A 54 -4.22 -15.93 -16.40
N SER A 55 -3.59 -16.16 -17.55
CA SER A 55 -2.84 -17.40 -17.82
C SER A 55 -1.56 -17.51 -17.00
N SER A 56 -1.04 -16.39 -16.49
CA SER A 56 0.18 -16.32 -15.71
C SER A 56 -0.03 -15.39 -14.53
N LEU A 57 0.46 -15.81 -13.37
CA LEU A 57 0.48 -15.02 -12.15
C LEU A 57 1.70 -14.11 -12.18
N ASN A 58 1.51 -12.82 -11.89
CA ASN A 58 2.57 -11.83 -11.90
C ASN A 58 2.54 -11.03 -10.60
N VAL A 59 3.64 -10.34 -10.31
CA VAL A 59 3.73 -9.41 -9.19
C VAL A 59 3.96 -8.02 -9.75
N ASP A 60 3.14 -7.07 -9.32
CA ASP A 60 3.30 -5.64 -9.58
C ASP A 60 3.49 -4.93 -8.23
N THR A 61 4.50 -4.08 -8.09
CA THR A 61 4.73 -3.38 -6.83
C THR A 61 5.01 -1.91 -7.06
N GLY A 62 4.47 -1.06 -6.19
CA GLY A 62 4.70 0.37 -6.20
C GLY A 62 5.07 0.87 -4.82
N MET A 63 6.21 1.55 -4.72
CA MET A 63 6.66 2.22 -3.49
C MET A 63 6.76 3.72 -3.74
N GLY A 64 6.14 4.52 -2.86
CA GLY A 64 6.17 5.98 -2.97
C GLY A 64 7.57 6.51 -2.64
N PHE A 65 8.29 7.04 -3.63
CA PHE A 65 9.67 7.52 -3.45
C PHE A 65 9.75 8.59 -2.35
N GLU A 66 8.87 9.58 -2.40
CA GLU A 66 8.85 10.71 -1.46
C GLU A 66 8.52 10.25 -0.03
N ARG A 67 7.59 9.28 0.09
CA ARG A 67 7.22 8.68 1.37
C ARG A 67 8.38 7.89 1.98
N LEU A 68 9.05 7.09 1.16
CA LEU A 68 10.24 6.35 1.59
C LEU A 68 11.35 7.32 2.04
N THR A 69 11.61 8.38 1.27
CA THR A 69 12.64 9.37 1.64
C THR A 69 12.30 10.07 2.94
N ALA A 70 11.03 10.42 3.19
CA ALA A 70 10.61 11.00 4.46
C ALA A 70 10.90 10.08 5.65
N VAL A 71 10.59 8.79 5.51
CA VAL A 71 10.91 7.76 6.53
C VAL A 71 12.43 7.66 6.77
N ILE A 72 13.23 7.55 5.71
CA ILE A 72 14.69 7.43 5.82
C ILE A 72 15.32 8.68 6.43
N GLN A 73 14.80 9.87 6.11
CA GLN A 73 15.29 11.16 6.61
C GLN A 73 14.73 11.51 8.00
N GLY A 74 13.78 10.75 8.52
CA GLY A 74 13.14 11.00 9.81
C GLY A 74 12.20 12.22 9.81
N THR A 75 11.63 12.58 8.65
CA THR A 75 10.63 13.65 8.52
C THR A 75 9.23 13.04 8.39
N MET A 76 8.21 13.74 8.91
CA MET A 76 6.81 13.32 8.77
C MET A 76 6.12 13.86 7.50
N SER A 77 6.86 14.59 6.67
CA SER A 77 6.36 15.29 5.49
C SER A 77 7.19 14.90 4.27
N ASN A 78 6.51 14.75 3.14
CA ASN A 78 7.15 14.61 1.82
C ASN A 78 7.76 15.93 1.32
N TYR A 79 7.32 17.07 1.87
CA TYR A 79 7.79 18.43 1.57
C TYR A 79 8.80 18.90 2.59
#